data_AF-A0A550BRN1-F1
#
_entry.id   AF-A0A550BRN1-F1
#
_cell.length_a   1.000
_cell.length_b   1.000
_cell.length_c   1.000
_cell.angle_alpha   90.00
_cell.angle_beta   90.00
_cell.angle_gamma   90.00
#
_symmetry.space_group_name_H-M   'P 1'
#
loop_
_entity.id
_entity.type
_entity.pdbx_description
1 polymer ?
#
loop_
_entity_poly.entity_id
_entity_poly.type
_entity_poly.pdbx_seq_one_letter_code
_entity_poly.pdbx_strand_id
1 'polypeptide(L)'
;MRGWTSPIYAFFKPVPEIGHVIAKGGARCRAHIFTCFNKGCKHTVKRNLTTGDRAATGNMTRHARRCWGDEAVDVAASHGTAENAREKVTKPLNVSGKLTTIFERQGKGKITYSTRQHTKTETKAEIVKWMAQSFRPFALVEDDGFKTLMKTGRPEYYIPSRSTVSRDVKRVFVRTRKRVARLLQVCALAERMSYPPYPRFC
;
A
#
# COMPACT_ATOMS: atom_id res chain seq x y z
N MET A 1 23.00 -15.03 6.16
CA MET A 1 22.69 -14.72 7.58
C MET A 1 21.41 -15.43 7.99
N ARG A 2 21.47 -16.46 8.85
CA ARG A 2 20.29 -17.23 9.28
C ARG A 2 19.65 -16.55 10.49
N GLY A 3 18.38 -16.13 10.38
CA GLY A 3 17.57 -15.70 11.54
C GLY A 3 16.83 -14.36 11.43
N TRP A 4 17.12 -13.51 10.44
CA TRP A 4 16.46 -12.20 10.27
C TRP A 4 15.61 -12.15 9.00
N THR A 5 14.70 -13.10 8.87
CA THR A 5 13.86 -13.25 7.66
C THR A 5 12.65 -12.33 7.66
N SER A 6 12.22 -11.84 8.84
CA SER A 6 11.04 -10.98 8.97
C SER A 6 11.17 -9.69 8.15
N PRO A 7 10.12 -9.26 7.42
CA PRO A 7 10.13 -8.04 6.62
C PRO A 7 10.58 -6.78 7.36
N ILE A 8 10.38 -6.72 8.68
CA ILE A 8 10.73 -5.54 9.47
C ILE A 8 12.22 -5.20 9.45
N TYR A 9 13.09 -6.18 9.22
CA TYR A 9 14.53 -5.93 9.13
C TYR A 9 14.90 -5.11 7.89
N ALA A 10 14.02 -4.99 6.89
CA ALA A 10 14.20 -4.15 5.71
C ALA A 10 14.40 -2.65 6.02
N PHE A 11 13.85 -2.18 7.15
CA PHE A 11 13.89 -0.78 7.58
C PHE A 11 15.18 -0.37 8.31
N PHE A 12 16.07 -1.33 8.57
CA PHE A 12 17.34 -1.15 9.27
C PHE A 12 18.50 -1.51 8.37
N LYS A 13 19.73 -1.09 8.68
CA LYS A 13 20.92 -1.48 7.91
C LYS A 13 21.07 -3.01 7.89
N PRO A 14 21.47 -3.61 6.75
CA PRO A 14 21.50 -5.07 6.58
C PRO A 14 22.56 -5.76 7.44
N VAL A 15 23.67 -5.06 7.71
CA VAL A 15 24.72 -5.52 8.62
C VAL A 15 24.56 -4.79 9.95
N PRO A 16 24.10 -5.48 11.02
CA PRO A 16 24.05 -4.88 12.35
C PRO A 16 25.45 -4.83 12.97
N GLU A 17 25.70 -3.83 13.79
CA GLU A 17 26.92 -3.74 14.57
C GLU A 17 26.85 -4.73 15.75
N ILE A 18 27.99 -5.30 16.14
CA ILE A 18 28.08 -6.17 17.31
C ILE A 18 28.57 -5.33 18.48
N GLY A 19 27.71 -5.14 19.47
CA GLY A 19 28.02 -4.40 20.69
C GLY A 19 27.94 -5.28 21.93
N HIS A 20 28.31 -4.70 23.07
CA HIS A 20 28.16 -5.30 24.38
C HIS A 20 27.15 -4.50 25.21
N VAL A 21 26.23 -5.19 25.87
CA VAL A 21 25.24 -4.61 26.79
C VAL A 21 25.31 -5.32 28.13
N ILE A 22 25.00 -4.60 29.19
CA ILE A 22 24.89 -5.18 30.53
C ILE A 22 23.49 -5.80 30.62
N ALA A 23 23.41 -7.12 30.83
CA ALA A 23 22.14 -7.81 31.04
C ALA A 23 21.62 -7.61 32.46
N LYS A 24 20.34 -7.97 32.69
CA LYS A 24 19.77 -8.06 34.03
C LYS A 24 20.60 -9.06 34.84
N GLY A 25 21.30 -8.59 35.87
CA GLY A 25 22.26 -9.39 36.66
C GLY A 25 23.73 -8.98 36.52
N GLY A 26 24.05 -7.90 35.80
CA GLY A 26 25.40 -7.32 35.75
C GLY A 26 26.37 -8.01 34.77
N ALA A 27 25.98 -9.15 34.19
CA ALA A 27 26.78 -9.84 33.18
C ALA A 27 26.84 -9.07 31.85
N ARG A 28 28.03 -9.03 31.24
CA ARG A 28 28.23 -8.45 29.89
C ARG A 28 27.77 -9.45 28.84
N CYS A 29 26.81 -9.04 28.02
CA CYS A 29 26.24 -9.86 26.95
C CYS A 29 26.46 -9.22 25.58
N ARG A 30 26.66 -10.06 24.56
CA ARG A 30 26.73 -9.61 23.17
C ARG A 30 25.33 -9.22 22.68
N ALA A 31 25.26 -8.12 21.93
CA ALA A 31 24.03 -7.63 21.33
C ALA A 31 24.25 -7.21 19.89
N HIS A 32 23.21 -7.40 19.07
CA HIS A 32 23.14 -6.81 17.74
C HIS A 32 22.53 -5.41 17.83
N ILE A 33 23.18 -4.44 17.20
CA ILE A 33 22.73 -3.06 17.13
C ILE A 33 22.26 -2.80 15.71
N PHE A 34 20.95 -2.61 15.55
CA PHE A 34 20.30 -2.32 14.28
C PHE A 34 20.08 -0.82 14.15
N THR A 35 20.76 -0.22 13.18
CA THR A 35 20.63 1.22 12.87
C THR A 35 19.55 1.43 11.83
N CYS A 36 18.70 2.44 12.01
CA CYS A 36 17.67 2.79 11.02
C CYS A 36 18.29 3.06 9.64
N PHE A 37 17.60 2.64 8.58
CA PHE A 37 18.03 2.86 7.21
C PHE A 37 17.57 4.21 6.63
N ASN A 38 16.62 4.91 7.30
CA ASN A 38 16.04 6.15 6.78
C ASN A 38 17.08 7.29 6.81
N LYS A 39 17.17 8.05 5.72
CA LYS A 39 18.03 9.25 5.64
C LYS A 39 17.66 10.22 6.76
N GLY A 40 18.66 10.65 7.53
CA GLY A 40 18.51 11.58 8.65
C GLY A 40 18.07 10.95 9.99
N CYS A 41 17.65 9.68 10.01
CA CYS A 41 17.32 8.99 11.26
C CYS A 41 18.57 8.33 11.87
N LYS A 42 18.90 8.70 13.11
CA LYS A 42 20.03 8.11 13.88
C LYS A 42 19.59 7.05 14.89
N HIS A 43 18.33 6.62 14.86
CA HIS A 43 17.80 5.69 15.84
C HIS A 43 18.45 4.30 15.72
N THR A 44 18.81 3.72 16.86
CA THR A 44 19.39 2.37 16.95
C THR A 44 18.60 1.49 17.90
N VAL A 45 18.36 0.24 17.50
CA VAL A 45 17.70 -0.76 18.34
C VAL A 45 18.73 -1.82 18.73
N LYS A 46 18.96 -1.97 20.04
CA LYS A 46 19.85 -3.00 20.59
C LYS A 46 19.05 -4.28 20.88
N ARG A 47 19.54 -5.43 20.42
CA ARG A 47 18.95 -6.76 20.65
C ARG A 47 19.97 -7.66 21.32
N ASN A 48 19.67 -8.07 22.55
CA ASN A 48 20.53 -8.98 23.31
C ASN A 48 20.43 -10.40 22.73
N LEU A 49 21.58 -11.08 22.61
CA LEU A 49 21.69 -12.46 22.11
C LEU A 49 21.47 -13.54 23.17
N THR A 50 21.55 -13.17 24.45
CA THR A 50 21.48 -14.12 25.57
C THR A 50 20.05 -14.37 26.07
N THR A 51 19.13 -13.44 25.81
CA THR A 51 17.74 -13.50 26.29
C THR A 51 16.82 -14.22 25.31
N GLY A 52 15.80 -14.92 25.84
CA GLY A 52 14.79 -15.67 25.06
C GLY A 52 14.01 -14.82 24.04
N ASP A 53 13.94 -13.51 24.24
CA ASP A 53 13.31 -12.54 23.33
C ASP A 53 14.13 -12.22 22.07
N ARG A 54 15.13 -13.05 21.75
CA ARG A 54 15.98 -12.90 20.56
C ARG A 54 15.20 -12.74 19.25
N ALA A 55 13.96 -13.24 19.18
CA ALA A 55 13.07 -13.14 18.02
C ALA A 55 12.07 -11.95 18.07
N ALA A 56 11.88 -11.28 19.20
CA ALA A 56 10.85 -10.23 19.36
C ALA A 56 11.13 -8.95 18.53
N THR A 57 10.21 -8.54 17.66
CA THR A 57 10.40 -7.41 16.74
C THR A 57 9.68 -6.12 17.16
N GLY A 58 8.96 -6.11 18.29
CA GLY A 58 8.06 -5.02 18.68
C GLY A 58 8.70 -3.62 18.69
N ASN A 59 9.91 -3.49 19.24
CA ASN A 59 10.60 -2.19 19.28
C ASN A 59 11.00 -1.69 17.88
N MET A 60 11.41 -2.62 17.00
CA MET A 60 11.76 -2.31 15.61
C MET A 60 10.51 -1.89 14.83
N THR A 61 9.39 -2.61 15.02
CA THR A 61 8.09 -2.28 14.41
C THR A 61 7.60 -0.92 14.84
N ARG A 62 7.62 -0.62 16.14
CA ARG A 62 7.20 0.69 16.68
C ARG A 62 8.02 1.82 16.06
N HIS A 63 9.35 1.67 15.99
CA HIS A 63 10.20 2.66 15.36
C HIS A 63 9.90 2.81 13.85
N ALA A 64 9.81 1.69 13.12
CA ALA A 64 9.59 1.71 11.68
C ALA A 64 8.28 2.42 11.32
N ARG A 65 7.19 2.13 12.04
CA ARG A 65 5.89 2.81 11.85
C ARG A 65 5.98 4.31 12.03
N ARG A 66 6.65 4.77 13.09
CA ARG A 66 6.84 6.21 13.35
C ARG A 66 7.76 6.89 12.33
N CYS A 67 8.79 6.19 11.85
CA CYS A 67 9.85 6.77 11.03
C CYS A 67 9.53 6.72 9.52
N TRP A 68 8.86 5.67 9.07
CA TRP A 68 8.57 5.41 7.65
C TRP A 68 7.08 5.48 7.32
N GLY A 69 6.21 5.58 8.32
CA GLY A 69 4.75 5.52 8.18
C GLY A 69 4.21 4.09 8.31
N ASP A 70 2.95 4.00 8.75
CA ASP A 70 2.26 2.71 8.91
C ASP A 70 2.12 1.97 7.58
N GLU A 71 1.76 2.71 6.52
CA GLU A 71 1.56 2.15 5.18
C GLU A 71 2.82 1.48 4.63
N ALA A 72 3.98 2.09 4.81
CA ALA A 72 5.25 1.52 4.33
C ALA A 72 5.56 0.19 5.04
N VAL A 73 5.28 0.11 6.35
CA VAL A 73 5.47 -1.09 7.16
C VAL A 73 4.51 -2.20 6.73
N ASP A 74 3.25 -1.87 6.46
CA ASP A 74 2.25 -2.84 6.04
C ASP A 74 2.54 -3.38 4.63
N VAL A 75 2.98 -2.51 3.70
CA VAL A 75 3.41 -2.93 2.35
C VAL A 75 4.64 -3.83 2.44
N ALA A 76 5.64 -3.46 3.25
CA ALA A 76 6.81 -4.31 3.48
C ALA A 76 6.43 -5.68 4.02
N ALA A 77 5.48 -5.75 4.96
CA ALA A 77 4.99 -7.01 5.52
C ALA A 77 4.42 -7.96 4.44
N SER A 78 3.79 -7.43 3.40
CA SER A 78 3.24 -8.22 2.29
C SER A 78 4.29 -8.91 1.41
N HIS A 79 5.55 -8.47 1.46
CA HIS A 79 6.64 -9.01 0.64
C HIS A 79 7.33 -10.26 1.23
N GLY A 80 6.89 -10.73 2.39
CA GLY A 80 7.28 -12.01 3.00
C GLY A 80 8.69 -12.04 3.60
N THR A 81 9.71 -11.60 2.85
CA THR A 81 11.11 -11.62 3.28
C THR A 81 11.68 -10.21 3.48
N ALA A 82 12.63 -10.08 4.40
CA ALA A 82 13.38 -8.84 4.64
C ALA A 82 14.09 -8.30 3.39
N GLU A 83 14.58 -9.19 2.53
CA GLU A 83 15.27 -8.82 1.30
C GLU A 83 14.30 -8.23 0.28
N ASN A 84 13.20 -8.94 -0.02
CA ASN A 84 12.17 -8.45 -0.94
C ASN A 84 11.58 -7.11 -0.48
N ALA A 85 11.26 -7.01 0.82
CA ALA A 85 10.76 -5.76 1.41
C ALA A 85 11.78 -4.62 1.31
N ARG A 86 13.08 -4.92 1.46
CA ARG A 86 14.12 -3.91 1.34
C ARG A 86 14.25 -3.39 -0.08
N GLU A 87 14.25 -4.28 -1.05
CA GLU A 87 14.45 -3.91 -2.45
C GLU A 87 13.24 -3.20 -3.05
N LYS A 88 12.03 -3.65 -2.71
CA LYS A 88 10.80 -3.15 -3.31
C LYS A 88 10.20 -1.96 -2.56
N VAL A 89 10.51 -1.79 -1.27
CA VAL A 89 9.88 -0.75 -0.43
C VAL A 89 10.93 0.22 0.11
N THR A 90 11.87 -0.25 0.93
CA THR A 90 12.70 0.69 1.71
C THR A 90 13.78 1.38 0.87
N LYS A 91 14.42 0.69 -0.09
CA LYS A 91 15.38 1.31 -1.03
C LYS A 91 14.70 2.42 -1.89
N PRO A 92 13.59 2.16 -2.60
CA PRO A 92 12.91 3.20 -3.40
C PRO A 92 12.44 4.40 -2.58
N LEU A 93 11.90 4.14 -1.38
CA LEU A 93 11.45 5.19 -0.46
C LEU A 93 12.59 6.09 0.00
N ASN A 94 13.73 5.49 0.35
CA ASN A 94 14.88 6.23 0.84
C ASN A 94 15.56 7.06 -0.26
N VAL A 95 15.40 6.68 -1.54
CA VAL A 95 15.96 7.43 -2.68
C VAL A 95 15.03 8.55 -3.11
N SER A 96 13.75 8.25 -3.35
CA SER A 96 12.82 9.20 -3.98
C SER A 96 12.03 10.06 -3.01
N GLY A 97 11.76 9.56 -1.79
CA GLY A 97 10.85 10.18 -0.84
C GLY A 97 9.39 10.33 -1.31
N LYS A 98 9.02 9.84 -2.49
CA LYS A 98 7.68 10.01 -3.08
C LYS A 98 6.79 8.82 -2.74
N LEU A 99 5.60 9.08 -2.17
CA LEU A 99 4.61 8.02 -1.91
C LEU A 99 4.19 7.27 -3.19
N THR A 100 4.29 7.88 -4.38
CA THR A 100 3.93 7.24 -5.65
C THR A 100 4.73 5.96 -5.90
N THR A 101 5.95 5.83 -5.37
CA THR A 101 6.75 4.61 -5.49
C THR A 101 6.22 3.47 -4.62
N ILE A 102 5.52 3.78 -3.52
CA ILE A 102 4.79 2.77 -2.71
C ILE A 102 3.52 2.34 -3.45
N PHE A 103 2.87 3.29 -4.13
CA PHE A 103 1.60 3.06 -4.84
C PHE A 103 1.76 2.51 -6.26
N GLU A 104 2.98 2.25 -6.74
CA GLU A 104 3.16 1.38 -7.91
C GLU A 104 2.59 0.01 -7.56
N ARG A 105 1.33 -0.19 -7.97
CA ARG A 105 0.58 -1.42 -7.74
C ARG A 105 1.39 -2.59 -8.27
N GLN A 106 1.95 -3.39 -7.37
CA GLN A 106 2.53 -4.68 -7.70
C GLN A 106 1.43 -5.53 -8.36
N GLY A 107 1.62 -5.80 -9.66
CA GLY A 107 0.79 -6.69 -10.46
C GLY A 107 -0.67 -6.25 -10.56
N LYS A 108 -1.08 -5.75 -11.74
CA LYS A 108 -2.38 -6.24 -12.22
C LYS A 108 -2.20 -7.75 -12.27
N GLY A 109 -2.77 -8.49 -11.32
CA GLY A 109 -2.76 -9.96 -11.38
C GLY A 109 -3.16 -10.40 -12.78
N LYS A 110 -2.71 -11.59 -13.22
CA LYS A 110 -3.08 -12.12 -14.55
C LYS A 110 -4.57 -11.87 -14.76
N ILE A 111 -4.95 -11.19 -15.85
CA ILE A 111 -6.35 -10.89 -16.13
C ILE A 111 -7.07 -12.24 -16.13
N THR A 112 -7.91 -12.45 -15.13
CA THR A 112 -8.74 -13.64 -15.01
C THR A 112 -10.08 -13.36 -15.65
N TYR A 113 -10.58 -14.35 -16.38
CA TYR A 113 -11.87 -14.29 -17.02
C TYR A 113 -12.80 -15.24 -16.30
N SER A 114 -14.00 -14.77 -15.96
CA SER A 114 -15.04 -15.63 -15.43
C SER A 114 -15.71 -16.39 -16.57
N THR A 115 -15.95 -17.68 -16.38
CA THR A 115 -16.82 -18.47 -17.28
C THR A 115 -18.29 -18.08 -17.10
N ARG A 116 -18.66 -17.53 -15.94
CA ARG A 116 -20.00 -17.04 -15.65
C ARG A 116 -20.22 -15.67 -16.29
N GLN A 117 -21.38 -15.51 -16.90
CA GLN A 117 -21.81 -14.24 -17.47
C GLN A 117 -22.10 -13.21 -16.38
N HIS A 118 -21.74 -11.96 -16.65
CA HIS A 118 -22.09 -10.85 -15.77
C HIS A 118 -23.60 -10.66 -15.63
N THR A 119 -24.03 -10.30 -14.43
CA THR A 119 -25.38 -9.75 -14.23
C THR A 119 -25.53 -8.40 -14.94
N LYS A 120 -26.75 -7.94 -15.20
CA LYS A 120 -26.98 -6.62 -15.83
C LYS A 120 -26.29 -5.47 -15.08
N THR A 121 -26.25 -5.55 -13.75
CA THR A 121 -25.61 -4.56 -12.89
C THR A 121 -24.09 -4.62 -13.00
N GLU A 122 -23.50 -5.82 -13.00
CA GLU A 122 -22.06 -6.01 -13.21
C GLU A 122 -21.63 -5.53 -14.59
N THR A 123 -22.38 -5.86 -15.64
CA THR A 123 -22.09 -5.40 -17.01
C THR A 123 -22.05 -3.88 -17.08
N LYS A 124 -23.04 -3.19 -16.48
CA LYS A 124 -23.04 -1.72 -16.42
C LYS A 124 -21.81 -1.20 -15.69
N ALA A 125 -21.45 -1.79 -14.55
CA ALA A 125 -20.30 -1.36 -13.77
C ALA A 125 -18.97 -1.53 -14.54
N GLU A 126 -18.76 -2.67 -15.19
CA GLU A 126 -17.53 -2.93 -15.98
C GLU A 126 -17.46 -2.04 -17.22
N ILE A 127 -18.58 -1.84 -17.95
CA ILE A 127 -18.59 -0.92 -19.09
C ILE A 127 -18.29 0.52 -18.65
N VAL A 128 -18.92 1.01 -17.59
CA VAL A 128 -18.68 2.36 -17.06
C VAL A 128 -17.22 2.54 -16.65
N LYS A 129 -16.65 1.54 -15.97
CA LYS A 129 -15.24 1.51 -15.56
C LYS A 129 -14.31 1.54 -16.78
N TRP A 130 -14.58 0.72 -17.80
CA TRP A 130 -13.78 0.69 -19.02
C TRP A 130 -13.82 2.02 -19.78
N MET A 131 -15.02 2.58 -19.99
CA MET A 131 -15.21 3.87 -20.67
C MET A 131 -14.49 5.01 -19.94
N ALA A 132 -14.59 5.05 -18.61
CA ALA A 132 -13.93 6.05 -17.79
C ALA A 132 -12.40 5.91 -17.78
N GLN A 133 -11.87 4.69 -17.79
CA GLN A 133 -10.42 4.44 -17.77
C GLN A 133 -9.75 4.62 -19.13
N SER A 134 -10.47 4.33 -20.22
CA SER A 134 -9.92 4.35 -21.58
C SER A 134 -10.41 5.53 -22.41
N PHE A 135 -11.16 6.47 -21.82
CA PHE A 135 -11.72 7.66 -22.48
C PHE A 135 -12.46 7.33 -23.79
N ARG A 136 -13.22 6.24 -23.78
CA ARG A 136 -13.94 5.77 -24.97
C ARG A 136 -15.27 6.53 -25.14
N PRO A 137 -15.70 6.82 -26.38
CA PRO A 137 -17.02 7.39 -26.63
C PRO A 137 -18.13 6.46 -26.16
N PHE A 138 -19.18 7.01 -25.53
CA PHE A 138 -20.31 6.20 -25.05
C PHE A 138 -21.09 5.52 -26.17
N ALA A 139 -21.01 6.04 -27.40
CA ALA A 139 -21.64 5.44 -28.58
C ALA A 139 -21.03 4.09 -28.97
N LEU A 140 -19.83 3.75 -28.47
CA LEU A 140 -19.16 2.47 -28.76
C LEU A 140 -20.02 1.25 -28.39
N VAL A 141 -20.86 1.34 -27.36
CA VAL A 141 -21.73 0.22 -26.96
C VAL A 141 -22.86 -0.06 -27.96
N GLU A 142 -23.12 0.89 -28.86
CA GLU A 142 -24.13 0.78 -29.91
C GLU A 142 -23.52 0.40 -31.26
N ASP A 143 -22.19 0.35 -31.36
CA ASP A 143 -21.48 -0.11 -32.55
C ASP A 143 -21.77 -1.57 -32.86
N ASP A 144 -21.95 -1.91 -34.14
CA ASP A 144 -22.35 -3.25 -34.57
C ASP A 144 -21.20 -4.25 -34.42
N GLY A 145 -19.95 -3.84 -34.63
CA GLY A 145 -18.78 -4.68 -34.37
C GLY A 145 -18.65 -5.02 -32.88
N PHE A 146 -18.87 -4.03 -32.02
CA PHE A 146 -18.91 -4.24 -30.57
C PHE A 146 -20.05 -5.18 -30.15
N LYS A 147 -21.28 -4.97 -30.65
CA LYS A 147 -22.42 -5.86 -30.36
C LYS A 147 -22.14 -7.29 -30.82
N THR A 148 -21.56 -7.44 -32.02
CA THR A 148 -21.20 -8.75 -32.58
C THR A 148 -20.20 -9.46 -31.68
N LEU A 149 -19.13 -8.77 -31.26
CA LEU A 149 -18.12 -9.33 -30.36
C LEU A 149 -18.72 -9.76 -29.01
N MET A 150 -19.58 -8.94 -28.42
CA MET A 150 -20.14 -9.20 -27.09
C MET A 150 -21.25 -10.25 -27.10
N LYS A 151 -21.99 -10.39 -28.22
CA LYS A 151 -23.12 -11.33 -28.35
C LYS A 151 -22.77 -12.65 -29.02
N THR A 152 -21.64 -12.75 -29.73
CA THR A 152 -21.20 -14.02 -30.32
C THR A 152 -21.03 -15.08 -29.23
N GLY A 153 -21.73 -16.21 -29.37
CA GLY A 153 -21.78 -17.28 -28.36
C GLY A 153 -22.62 -16.95 -27.11
N ARG A 154 -23.14 -15.72 -26.98
CA ARG A 154 -23.99 -15.26 -25.86
C ARG A 154 -25.07 -14.26 -26.35
N PRO A 155 -26.06 -14.67 -27.14
CA PRO A 155 -27.03 -13.74 -27.77
C PRO A 155 -27.82 -12.89 -26.76
N GLU A 156 -28.11 -13.47 -25.60
CA GLU A 156 -28.81 -12.85 -24.47
C GLU A 156 -27.93 -11.90 -23.63
N TYR A 157 -26.68 -11.67 -24.03
CA TYR A 157 -25.80 -10.75 -23.33
C TYR A 157 -26.37 -9.33 -23.34
N TYR A 158 -26.66 -8.82 -22.14
CA TYR A 158 -27.19 -7.48 -21.97
C TYR A 158 -26.13 -6.44 -22.27
N ILE A 159 -26.43 -5.53 -23.19
CA ILE A 159 -25.59 -4.36 -23.49
C ILE A 159 -26.41 -3.11 -23.14
N PRO A 160 -25.91 -2.19 -22.29
CA PRO A 160 -26.59 -0.95 -21.98
C PRO A 160 -26.53 0.02 -23.18
N SER A 161 -27.55 0.86 -23.33
CA SER A 161 -27.53 1.94 -24.32
C SER A 161 -26.53 3.05 -23.95
N ARG A 162 -26.11 3.86 -24.93
CA ARG A 162 -25.20 5.00 -24.73
C ARG A 162 -25.70 5.96 -23.65
N SER A 163 -27.00 6.19 -23.62
CA SER A 163 -27.67 7.08 -22.66
C SER A 163 -27.66 6.51 -21.25
N THR A 164 -27.68 5.18 -21.13
CA THR A 164 -27.51 4.48 -19.84
C THR A 164 -26.08 4.64 -19.34
N VAL A 165 -25.10 4.35 -20.21
CA VAL A 165 -23.67 4.50 -19.87
C VAL A 165 -23.35 5.94 -19.44
N SER A 166 -23.82 6.94 -20.18
CA SER A 166 -23.61 8.36 -19.85
C SER A 166 -24.16 8.72 -18.46
N ARG A 167 -25.37 8.29 -18.12
CA ARG A 167 -25.99 8.53 -16.81
C ARG A 167 -25.22 7.83 -15.68
N ASP A 168 -24.81 6.59 -15.91
CA ASP A 168 -24.09 5.82 -14.90
C ASP A 168 -22.68 6.37 -14.65
N VAL A 169 -21.96 6.80 -15.70
CA VAL A 169 -20.66 7.50 -15.58
C VAL A 169 -20.82 8.78 -14.73
N LYS A 170 -21.82 9.62 -15.02
CA LYS A 170 -22.10 10.82 -14.22
C LYS A 170 -22.37 10.49 -12.75
N ARG A 171 -23.15 9.44 -12.49
CA ARG A 171 -23.46 8.97 -11.13
C ARG A 171 -22.21 8.49 -10.40
N VAL A 172 -21.36 7.71 -11.06
CA VAL A 172 -20.08 7.25 -10.51
C VAL A 172 -19.18 8.44 -10.21
N PHE A 173 -19.05 9.41 -11.13
CA PHE A 173 -18.26 10.62 -10.92
C PHE A 173 -18.69 11.38 -9.65
N VAL A 174 -19.99 11.65 -9.49
CA VAL A 174 -20.50 12.37 -8.30
C VAL A 174 -20.18 11.60 -7.01
N ARG A 175 -20.39 10.27 -7.00
CA ARG A 175 -20.09 9.44 -5.83
C ARG A 175 -18.60 9.40 -5.51
N THR A 176 -17.76 9.25 -6.52
CA THR A 176 -16.31 9.23 -6.38
C THR A 176 -15.80 10.58 -5.88
N ARG A 177 -16.27 11.70 -6.45
CA ARG A 177 -15.93 13.05 -5.99
C ARG A 177 -16.30 13.26 -4.51
N LYS A 178 -17.49 12.86 -4.09
CA LYS A 178 -17.91 12.92 -2.67
C LYS A 178 -17.03 12.06 -1.76
N ARG A 179 -16.62 10.87 -2.22
CA ARG A 179 -15.72 9.99 -1.45
C ARG A 179 -14.33 10.60 -1.31
N VAL A 180 -13.75 11.11 -2.39
CA VAL A 180 -12.45 11.78 -2.36
C VAL A 180 -12.49 13.01 -1.46
N ALA A 181 -13.54 13.84 -1.56
CA ALA A 181 -13.71 14.99 -0.68
C ALA A 181 -13.70 14.60 0.81
N ARG A 182 -14.41 13.53 1.19
CA ARG A 182 -14.40 13.01 2.57
C ARG A 182 -13.02 12.53 3.01
N LEU A 183 -12.30 11.81 2.14
CA LEU A 183 -10.95 11.35 2.45
C LEU A 183 -10.00 12.53 2.69
N LEU A 184 -10.06 13.55 1.84
CA LEU A 184 -9.23 14.76 1.98
C LEU A 184 -9.56 15.55 3.27
N GLN A 185 -10.83 15.61 3.67
CA GLN A 185 -11.23 16.26 4.93
C GLN A 185 -10.72 15.53 6.18
N VAL A 186 -10.75 14.20 6.18
CA VAL A 186 -10.23 13.40 7.31
C VAL A 186 -8.71 13.56 7.43
N CYS A 187 -7.98 13.59 6.31
CA CYS A 187 -6.55 13.87 6.32
C CYS A 187 -6.22 15.26 6.93
N ALA A 188 -6.99 16.29 6.57
CA ALA A 188 -6.78 17.64 7.12
C ALA A 188 -7.09 17.76 8.63
N LEU A 189 -8.04 16.96 9.14
CA LEU A 189 -8.33 16.91 10.58
C LEU A 189 -7.29 16.09 11.36
N ALA A 190 -6.80 14.99 10.79
CA ALA A 190 -5.72 14.20 11.36
C ALA A 190 -4.41 15.01 11.48
N GLU A 191 -4.10 15.85 10.49
CA GLU A 191 -2.97 16.79 10.55
C GLU A 191 -3.13 17.79 11.71
N ARG A 192 -4.32 18.38 11.91
CA ARG A 192 -4.61 19.30 13.03
C ARG A 192 -4.60 18.64 14.40
N MET A 193 -4.94 17.36 14.50
CA MET A 193 -4.87 16.63 15.78
C MET A 193 -3.44 16.20 16.13
N SER A 194 -2.53 16.08 15.16
CA SER A 194 -1.13 15.73 15.40
C SER A 194 -0.23 16.90 15.82
N TYR A 195 -0.65 18.14 15.52
CA TYR A 195 0.03 19.36 15.97
C TYR A 195 -0.98 20.26 16.72
N PRO A 196 -1.06 20.16 18.06
CA PRO A 196 -1.77 21.18 18.82
C PRO A 196 -1.14 22.55 18.53
N PRO A 197 -1.92 23.63 18.39
CA PRO A 197 -1.37 24.97 18.31
C PRO A 197 -0.52 25.21 19.56
N TYR A 198 0.76 25.54 19.37
CA TYR A 198 1.64 25.91 20.48
C TYR A 198 0.97 27.03 21.28
N PRO A 199 0.90 26.92 22.63
CA PRO A 199 0.36 27.99 23.43
C PRO A 199 1.23 29.23 23.20
N ARG A 200 0.59 30.33 22.78
CA ARG A 200 1.20 31.65 22.83
C ARG A 200 1.37 31.98 24.30
N PHE A 201 2.61 31.96 24.78
CA PHE A 201 2.96 32.52 26.07
C PHE A 201 2.76 34.04 25.96
N CYS A 202 1.73 34.55 26.63
CA CYS A 202 1.64 35.95 27.04
C CYS A 202 2.23 36.07 28.45
#